data_AF-A0A933ZVP9-F1
#
_entry.id   AF-A0A933ZVP9-F1
#
_cell.length_a   1.000
_cell.length_b   1.000
_cell.length_c   1.000
_cell.angle_alpha   90.00
_cell.angle_beta   90.00
_cell.angle_gamma   90.00
#
_symmetry.space_group_name_H-M   'P 1'
#
loop_
_entity.id
_entity.type
_entity.pdbx_description
1 polymer ?
#
loop_
_entity_poly.entity_id
_entity_poly.type
_entity_poly.pdbx_seq_one_letter_code
_entity_poly.pdbx_strand_id
1 'polypeptide(L)'
;MARFKKPKSSSAKKKPPKPPPDAGTWPLLQAYAPWRDCWSATACGGACVLRRAPDGRVAAAVFAIELIHGGLQYAGSYLLEPDETPESYLARLKGVLPPMALSSPEDAANFAWAARAFSEREGACTDHFDFEFSMLPEPRKTPEALVSWLLHGATPDRLSDICQRNFEPGLPTGQEAMCLTTMTFAVPDLDAAIAALRSAEPDFSEDEQKAFVWTREYPKGHWSGMAGSGHRQVIGSIGLRGGQLVAEVNTLTWGWVLALKLRDMVPEVRIVGADWKDTAAAAGESKKR
;
A
#
# COMPACT_ATOMS: atom_id res chain seq x y z
N MET A 1 -2.23 14.44 -47.41
CA MET A 1 -2.45 14.09 -45.99
C MET A 1 -1.19 13.40 -45.46
N ALA A 2 -0.35 14.12 -44.71
CA ALA A 2 0.89 13.58 -44.17
C ALA A 2 0.58 12.67 -42.97
N ARG A 3 1.00 11.41 -43.04
CA ARG A 3 0.89 10.45 -41.94
C ARG A 3 1.82 10.90 -40.80
N PHE A 4 1.23 11.38 -39.71
CA PHE A 4 1.91 11.52 -38.42
C PHE A 4 2.41 10.13 -37.99
N LYS A 5 3.72 9.89 -38.17
CA LYS A 5 4.40 8.78 -37.50
C LYS A 5 4.46 9.13 -36.02
N LYS A 6 3.68 8.43 -35.19
CA LYS A 6 3.82 8.49 -33.72
C LYS A 6 5.29 8.23 -33.37
N PRO A 7 5.88 8.98 -32.42
CA PRO A 7 7.19 8.63 -31.90
C PRO A 7 7.12 7.22 -31.32
N LYS A 8 8.05 6.36 -31.72
CA LYS A 8 8.27 5.08 -31.02
C LYS A 8 8.63 5.44 -29.58
N SER A 9 7.81 5.06 -28.61
CA SER A 9 8.16 5.20 -27.19
C SER A 9 9.36 4.31 -26.90
N SER A 10 10.55 4.88 -26.96
CA SER A 10 11.81 4.22 -26.71
C SER A 10 12.02 4.07 -25.21
N SER A 11 11.75 2.86 -24.71
CA SER A 11 12.64 2.08 -23.86
C SER A 11 11.81 0.94 -23.29
N ALA A 12 12.07 -0.28 -23.77
CA ALA A 12 11.70 -1.44 -22.98
C ALA A 12 12.42 -1.27 -21.63
N LYS A 13 11.67 -0.96 -20.57
CA LYS A 13 12.23 -0.88 -19.22
C LYS A 13 12.92 -2.21 -18.96
N LYS A 14 14.26 -2.24 -18.98
CA LYS A 14 15.02 -3.44 -18.60
C LYS A 14 14.52 -3.83 -17.22
N LYS A 15 14.12 -5.08 -17.06
CA LYS A 15 13.85 -5.62 -15.72
C LYS A 15 15.15 -5.48 -14.92
N PRO A 16 15.10 -4.99 -13.68
CA PRO A 16 16.31 -4.87 -12.88
C PRO A 16 16.97 -6.26 -12.76
N PRO A 17 18.30 -6.32 -12.68
CA PRO A 17 18.99 -7.58 -12.49
C PRO A 17 18.52 -8.25 -11.20
N LYS A 18 18.41 -9.58 -11.22
CA LYS A 18 18.17 -10.35 -9.99
C LYS A 18 19.42 -10.29 -9.11
N PRO A 19 19.28 -10.21 -7.77
CA PRO A 19 20.41 -10.38 -6.87
C PRO A 19 21.08 -11.75 -7.04
N PRO A 20 22.38 -11.86 -6.74
CA PRO A 20 23.04 -13.15 -6.70
C PRO A 20 22.52 -14.01 -5.52
N PRO A 21 22.64 -15.35 -5.58
CA PRO A 21 22.08 -16.25 -4.57
C PRO A 21 22.59 -16.01 -3.14
N ASP A 22 23.79 -15.45 -2.99
CA ASP A 22 24.41 -15.15 -1.70
C ASP A 22 23.98 -13.80 -1.10
N ALA A 23 23.14 -13.01 -1.79
CA ALA A 23 22.76 -11.68 -1.34
C ALA A 23 22.06 -11.65 0.04
N GLY A 24 21.41 -12.76 0.44
CA GLY A 24 20.84 -12.91 1.79
C GLY A 24 21.88 -12.90 2.90
N THR A 25 23.15 -13.19 2.59
CA THR A 25 24.26 -13.18 3.55
C THR A 25 24.97 -11.84 3.66
N TRP A 26 24.73 -10.92 2.73
CA TRP A 26 25.37 -9.60 2.73
C TRP A 26 24.94 -8.79 3.96
N PRO A 27 25.82 -7.94 4.52
CA PRO A 27 25.47 -7.04 5.62
C PRO A 27 24.18 -6.24 5.35
N LEU A 28 23.31 -6.20 6.35
CA LEU A 28 22.10 -5.40 6.27
C LEU A 28 22.46 -3.92 6.27
N LEU A 29 21.96 -3.20 5.27
CA LEU A 29 22.11 -1.76 5.14
C LEU A 29 20.95 -1.03 5.82
N GLN A 30 19.72 -1.43 5.51
CA GLN A 30 18.53 -0.75 5.99
C GLN A 30 17.30 -1.67 5.95
N ALA A 31 16.32 -1.38 6.80
CA ALA A 31 15.04 -2.08 6.82
C ALA A 31 13.88 -1.09 6.91
N TYR A 32 12.75 -1.50 6.34
CA TYR A 32 11.51 -0.76 6.31
C TYR A 32 10.38 -1.71 6.65
N ALA A 33 9.48 -1.25 7.51
CA ALA A 33 8.26 -1.96 7.89
C ALA A 33 7.05 -1.10 7.53
N PRO A 34 5.82 -1.65 7.55
CA PRO A 34 4.62 -0.88 7.32
C PRO A 34 4.59 0.42 8.12
N TRP A 35 4.21 1.53 7.48
CA TRP A 35 3.99 2.77 8.20
C TRP A 35 2.84 2.58 9.18
N ARG A 36 3.15 2.53 10.48
CA ARG A 36 2.22 2.08 11.53
C ARG A 36 0.86 2.76 11.52
N ASP A 37 0.81 4.08 11.34
CA ASP A 37 -0.44 4.83 11.30
C ASP A 37 -1.32 4.37 10.14
N CYS A 38 -0.72 4.20 8.95
CA CYS A 38 -1.42 3.70 7.78
C CYS A 38 -1.82 2.24 7.94
N TRP A 39 -0.92 1.37 8.43
CA TRP A 39 -1.24 -0.02 8.71
C TRP A 39 -2.43 -0.14 9.67
N SER A 40 -2.46 0.65 10.73
CA SER A 40 -3.55 0.63 11.72
C SER A 40 -4.87 1.12 11.11
N ALA A 41 -4.82 1.93 10.06
CA ALA A 41 -5.99 2.46 9.38
C ALA A 41 -6.48 1.59 8.22
N THR A 42 -5.61 0.79 7.60
CA THR A 42 -5.91 0.10 6.33
C THR A 42 -5.55 -1.37 6.30
N ALA A 43 -4.71 -1.85 7.22
CA ALA A 43 -4.11 -3.18 7.18
C ALA A 43 -3.37 -3.48 5.86
N CYS A 44 -2.90 -2.42 5.20
CA CYS A 44 -2.07 -2.45 4.00
C CYS A 44 -0.73 -1.79 4.32
N GLY A 45 0.37 -2.45 3.96
CA GLY A 45 1.72 -1.99 4.29
C GLY A 45 2.79 -2.62 3.42
N GLY A 46 3.88 -1.88 3.23
CA GLY A 46 5.08 -2.38 2.59
C GLY A 46 6.13 -2.80 3.62
N ALA A 47 6.90 -3.84 3.31
CA ALA A 47 8.17 -4.11 3.99
C ALA A 47 9.30 -4.17 2.97
N CYS A 48 10.50 -3.76 3.37
CA CYS A 48 11.68 -3.80 2.51
C CYS A 48 12.94 -4.01 3.34
N VAL A 49 13.89 -4.77 2.81
CA VAL A 49 15.25 -4.83 3.34
C VAL A 49 16.25 -4.57 2.24
N LEU A 50 17.27 -3.79 2.57
CA LEU A 50 18.41 -3.49 1.71
C LEU A 50 19.65 -4.14 2.32
N ARG A 51 20.43 -4.85 1.51
CA ARG A 51 21.71 -5.44 1.90
C ARG A 51 22.81 -4.96 0.98
N ARG A 52 24.00 -4.76 1.53
CA ARG A 52 25.16 -4.23 0.79
C ARG A 52 26.29 -5.26 0.76
N ALA A 53 26.71 -5.64 -0.43
CA ALA A 53 27.88 -6.47 -0.65
C ALA A 53 29.18 -5.75 -0.23
N PRO A 54 30.27 -6.48 0.05
CA PRO A 54 31.58 -5.88 0.30
C PRO A 54 32.10 -4.99 -0.84
N ASP A 55 31.69 -5.27 -2.08
CA ASP A 55 32.05 -4.50 -3.28
C ASP A 55 31.16 -3.25 -3.51
N GLY A 56 30.23 -2.98 -2.58
CA GLY A 56 29.35 -1.82 -2.62
C GLY A 56 28.01 -2.03 -3.34
N ARG A 57 27.81 -3.15 -4.05
CA ARG A 57 26.51 -3.46 -4.67
C ARG A 57 25.40 -3.57 -3.62
N VAL A 58 24.19 -3.15 -3.98
CA VAL A 58 23.02 -3.19 -3.08
C VAL A 58 21.94 -4.09 -3.67
N ALA A 59 21.46 -5.03 -2.85
CA ALA A 59 20.30 -5.85 -3.15
C ALA A 59 19.12 -5.43 -2.26
N ALA A 60 17.92 -5.47 -2.81
CA ALA A 60 16.67 -5.22 -2.13
C ALA A 60 15.77 -6.46 -2.17
N ALA A 61 15.04 -6.71 -1.08
CA ALA A 61 13.83 -7.53 -1.09
C ALA A 61 12.67 -6.67 -0.61
N VAL A 62 11.56 -6.70 -1.33
CA VAL A 62 10.36 -5.89 -1.07
C VAL A 62 9.14 -6.78 -0.96
N PHE A 63 8.20 -6.39 -0.10
CA PHE A 63 7.00 -7.15 0.23
C PHE A 63 5.80 -6.20 0.26
N ALA A 64 4.71 -6.55 -0.44
CA ALA A 64 3.41 -5.88 -0.29
C ALA A 64 2.50 -6.77 0.56
N ILE A 65 1.95 -6.20 1.63
CA ILE A 65 1.15 -6.91 2.62
C ILE A 65 -0.21 -6.23 2.70
N GLU A 66 -1.27 -6.97 2.45
CA GLU A 66 -2.66 -6.49 2.49
C GLU A 66 -3.54 -7.58 3.08
N LEU A 67 -4.04 -7.37 4.30
CA LEU A 67 -4.80 -8.41 5.01
C LEU A 67 -6.12 -8.76 4.32
N ILE A 68 -6.78 -7.77 3.71
CA ILE A 68 -8.04 -7.98 2.97
C ILE A 68 -7.88 -8.94 1.78
N HIS A 69 -6.65 -9.10 1.27
CA HIS A 69 -6.31 -10.00 0.18
C HIS A 69 -5.60 -11.28 0.66
N GLY A 70 -5.63 -11.58 1.96
CA GLY A 70 -5.07 -12.81 2.52
C GLY A 70 -3.59 -12.72 2.91
N GLY A 71 -3.06 -11.51 3.13
CA GLY A 71 -1.69 -11.32 3.65
C GLY A 71 -0.69 -10.88 2.60
N LEU A 72 0.27 -11.73 2.26
CA LEU A 72 1.34 -11.44 1.30
C LEU A 72 0.80 -11.38 -0.13
N GLN A 73 0.75 -10.17 -0.71
CA GLN A 73 0.31 -9.96 -2.10
C GLN A 73 1.44 -10.05 -3.11
N TYR A 74 2.62 -9.61 -2.68
CA TYR A 74 3.77 -9.52 -3.57
C TYR A 74 5.05 -9.66 -2.76
N ALA A 75 5.99 -10.41 -3.29
CA ALA A 75 7.39 -10.31 -2.90
C ALA A 75 8.27 -10.25 -4.16
N GLY A 76 9.35 -9.49 -4.08
CA GLY A 76 10.34 -9.45 -5.15
C GLY A 76 11.69 -8.98 -4.68
N SER A 77 12.72 -9.43 -5.39
CA SER A 77 14.11 -9.08 -5.12
C SER A 77 14.78 -8.43 -6.32
N TYR A 78 15.66 -7.47 -6.04
CA TYR A 78 16.28 -6.63 -7.05
C TYR A 78 17.70 -6.26 -6.69
N LEU A 79 18.63 -6.39 -7.63
CA LEU A 79 19.93 -5.76 -7.54
C LEU A 79 19.79 -4.33 -8.08
N LEU A 80 20.15 -3.34 -7.28
CA LEU A 80 20.10 -1.93 -7.70
C LEU A 80 21.12 -1.68 -8.81
N GLU A 81 20.79 -0.77 -9.71
CA GLU A 81 21.74 -0.33 -10.75
C GLU A 81 22.93 0.39 -10.10
N PRO A 82 24.14 0.35 -10.70
CA PRO A 82 25.34 0.93 -10.07
C PRO A 82 25.25 2.42 -9.70
N ASP A 83 24.41 3.19 -10.41
CA ASP A 83 24.16 4.62 -10.20
C ASP A 83 22.87 4.91 -9.41
N GLU A 84 22.09 3.88 -9.07
CA GLU A 84 20.84 4.02 -8.30
C GLU A 84 21.13 4.01 -6.80
N THR A 85 20.82 5.11 -6.11
CA THR A 85 20.91 5.16 -4.65
C THR A 85 19.72 4.45 -4.00
N PRO A 86 19.85 3.92 -2.77
CA PRO A 86 18.73 3.41 -1.98
C PRO A 86 17.51 4.34 -1.97
N GLU A 87 17.71 5.63 -1.78
CA GLU A 87 16.65 6.64 -1.70
C GLU A 87 15.92 6.77 -3.05
N SER A 88 16.67 6.78 -4.16
CA SER A 88 16.08 6.86 -5.50
C SER A 88 15.31 5.59 -5.87
N TYR A 89 15.80 4.42 -5.45
CA TYR A 89 15.10 3.15 -5.60
C TYR A 89 13.79 3.14 -4.78
N LEU A 90 13.83 3.55 -3.51
CA LEU A 90 12.65 3.61 -2.66
C LEU A 90 11.62 4.63 -3.16
N ALA A 91 12.08 5.76 -3.70
CA ALA A 91 11.20 6.74 -4.33
C ALA A 91 10.46 6.17 -5.55
N ARG A 92 11.08 5.23 -6.30
CA ARG A 92 10.41 4.52 -7.41
C ARG A 92 9.35 3.52 -6.96
N LEU A 93 9.50 2.96 -5.76
CA LEU A 93 8.50 2.05 -5.18
C LEU A 93 7.26 2.79 -4.68
N LYS A 94 7.38 4.10 -4.48
CA LYS A 94 6.28 4.96 -4.05
C LYS A 94 5.14 4.93 -5.07
N GLY A 95 3.94 4.61 -4.60
CA GLY A 95 2.75 4.45 -5.46
C GLY A 95 2.67 3.10 -6.20
N VAL A 96 3.69 2.24 -6.04
CA VAL A 96 3.65 0.83 -6.49
C VAL A 96 3.39 -0.09 -5.30
N LEU A 97 4.07 0.16 -4.17
CA LEU A 97 3.90 -0.60 -2.94
C LEU A 97 3.09 0.20 -1.90
N PRO A 98 2.37 -0.49 -1.00
CA PRO A 98 1.78 0.16 0.14
C PRO A 98 2.84 0.82 1.05
N PRO A 99 2.42 1.72 1.96
CA PRO A 99 3.33 2.62 2.64
C PRO A 99 4.26 1.87 3.60
N MET A 100 5.51 2.30 3.61
CA MET A 100 6.53 1.79 4.53
C MET A 100 7.31 2.95 5.15
N ALA A 101 7.92 2.69 6.29
CA ALA A 101 8.75 3.63 7.02
C ALA A 101 10.03 2.93 7.49
N LEU A 102 11.11 3.71 7.63
CA LEU A 102 12.36 3.21 8.20
C LEU A 102 12.07 2.56 9.56
N SER A 103 12.55 1.34 9.74
CA SER A 103 12.23 0.52 10.90
C SER A 103 13.36 -0.45 11.24
N SER A 104 13.15 -1.27 12.27
CA SER A 104 14.09 -2.33 12.62
C SER A 104 14.01 -3.48 11.60
N PRO A 105 15.11 -4.23 11.43
CA PRO A 105 15.10 -5.46 10.63
C PRO A 105 14.11 -6.49 11.16
N GLU A 106 13.97 -6.57 12.49
CA GLU A 106 13.04 -7.46 13.16
C GLU A 106 11.58 -7.10 12.88
N ASP A 107 11.22 -5.81 12.82
CA ASP A 107 9.86 -5.39 12.48
C ASP A 107 9.53 -5.72 11.03
N ALA A 108 10.44 -5.41 10.09
CA ALA A 108 10.28 -5.78 8.69
C ALA A 108 10.10 -7.29 8.51
N ALA A 109 10.94 -8.08 9.19
CA ALA A 109 10.86 -9.54 9.20
C ALA A 109 9.55 -10.04 9.81
N ASN A 110 9.14 -9.54 10.98
CA ASN A 110 7.90 -9.95 11.64
C ASN A 110 6.69 -9.73 10.72
N PHE A 111 6.59 -8.57 10.06
CA PHE A 111 5.50 -8.30 9.13
C PHE A 111 5.51 -9.23 7.92
N ALA A 112 6.66 -9.38 7.24
CA ALA A 112 6.75 -10.22 6.05
C ALA A 112 6.51 -11.71 6.36
N TRP A 113 7.14 -12.25 7.42
CA TRP A 113 6.95 -13.65 7.82
C TRP A 113 5.53 -13.92 8.34
N ALA A 114 4.93 -12.99 9.07
CA ALA A 114 3.54 -13.14 9.49
C ALA A 114 2.57 -13.09 8.31
N ALA A 115 2.83 -12.23 7.33
CA ALA A 115 2.04 -12.16 6.11
C ALA A 115 2.13 -13.46 5.31
N ARG A 116 3.34 -14.04 5.18
CA ARG A 116 3.56 -15.37 4.56
C ARG A 116 2.77 -16.46 5.29
N ALA A 117 2.95 -16.56 6.60
CA ALA A 117 2.29 -17.56 7.43
C ALA A 117 0.76 -17.43 7.36
N PHE A 118 0.23 -16.21 7.32
CA PHE A 118 -1.19 -15.96 7.13
C PHE A 118 -1.65 -16.41 5.74
N SER A 119 -0.94 -16.05 4.67
CA SER A 119 -1.27 -16.48 3.31
C SER A 119 -1.26 -18.00 3.14
N GLU A 120 -0.28 -18.69 3.72
CA GLU A 120 -0.20 -20.15 3.72
C GLU A 120 -1.37 -20.78 4.49
N ARG A 121 -1.75 -20.20 5.63
CA ARG A 121 -2.95 -20.61 6.40
C ARG A 121 -4.23 -20.48 5.59
N GLU A 122 -4.34 -19.42 4.77
CA GLU A 122 -5.47 -19.18 3.87
C GLU A 122 -5.36 -19.98 2.55
N GLY A 123 -4.35 -20.86 2.40
CA GLY A 123 -4.22 -21.81 1.29
C GLY A 123 -3.39 -21.34 0.10
N ALA A 124 -2.68 -20.21 0.21
CA ALA A 124 -1.77 -19.75 -0.85
C ALA A 124 -0.42 -20.49 -0.81
N CYS A 125 0.14 -20.76 -2.00
CA CYS A 125 1.50 -21.29 -2.15
C CYS A 125 2.51 -20.14 -2.26
N THR A 126 3.47 -20.07 -1.32
CA THR A 126 4.44 -18.95 -1.27
C THR A 126 5.91 -19.37 -1.50
N ASP A 127 6.17 -20.65 -1.78
CA ASP A 127 7.51 -21.24 -1.96
C ASP A 127 8.36 -20.52 -3.02
N HIS A 128 7.72 -19.92 -4.01
CA HIS A 128 8.39 -19.17 -5.07
C HIS A 128 9.03 -17.86 -4.60
N PHE A 129 8.84 -17.48 -3.33
CA PHE A 129 9.44 -16.30 -2.69
C PHE A 129 10.58 -16.64 -1.71
N ASP A 130 11.02 -17.90 -1.62
CA ASP A 130 12.03 -18.31 -0.63
C ASP A 130 13.33 -17.48 -0.69
N PHE A 131 13.72 -17.04 -1.88
CA PHE A 131 14.88 -16.16 -2.03
C PHE A 131 14.67 -14.80 -1.36
N GLU A 132 13.54 -14.14 -1.61
CA GLU A 132 13.17 -12.88 -0.97
C GLU A 132 13.17 -13.03 0.56
N PHE A 133 12.59 -14.11 1.08
CA PHE A 133 12.56 -14.40 2.52
C PHE A 133 13.95 -14.69 3.09
N SER A 134 14.86 -15.28 2.33
CA SER A 134 16.26 -15.49 2.74
C SER A 134 17.02 -14.17 2.96
N MET A 135 16.52 -13.05 2.41
CA MET A 135 17.09 -11.72 2.66
C MET A 135 16.62 -11.12 3.99
N LEU A 136 15.61 -11.67 4.65
CA LEU A 136 15.15 -11.21 5.96
C LEU A 136 15.88 -11.96 7.10
N PRO A 137 16.02 -11.35 8.28
CA PRO A 137 16.27 -12.11 9.50
C PRO A 137 15.22 -13.22 9.68
N GLU A 138 15.64 -14.36 10.22
CA GLU A 138 14.71 -15.42 10.59
C GLU A 138 13.78 -14.95 11.72
N PRO A 139 12.49 -15.33 11.70
CA PRO A 139 11.56 -14.94 12.74
C PRO A 139 11.86 -15.72 14.02
N ARG A 140 11.82 -15.03 15.17
CA ARG A 140 11.98 -15.68 16.49
C ARG A 140 10.71 -16.39 16.98
N LYS A 141 9.59 -16.20 16.29
CA LYS A 141 8.25 -16.67 16.66
C LYS A 141 7.83 -17.81 15.72
N THR A 142 6.98 -18.70 16.20
CA THR A 142 6.35 -19.71 15.33
C THR A 142 5.40 -19.03 14.33
N PRO A 143 5.07 -19.69 13.20
CA PRO A 143 4.08 -19.19 12.25
C PRO A 143 2.75 -18.79 12.91
N GLU A 144 2.23 -19.60 13.85
CA GLU A 144 0.96 -19.32 14.53
C GLU A 144 1.06 -18.08 15.42
N ALA A 145 2.18 -17.91 16.15
CA ALA A 145 2.42 -16.74 16.98
C ALA A 145 2.60 -15.47 16.13
N LEU A 146 3.19 -15.59 14.93
CA LEU A 146 3.30 -14.50 13.97
C LEU A 146 1.93 -14.09 13.44
N VAL A 147 1.09 -15.05 13.04
CA VAL A 147 -0.27 -14.75 12.55
C VAL A 147 -1.13 -14.14 13.65
N SER A 148 -1.08 -14.68 14.87
CA SER A 148 -1.78 -14.09 16.02
C SER A 148 -1.33 -12.65 16.28
N TRP A 149 -0.02 -12.39 16.26
CA TRP A 149 0.51 -11.04 16.39
C TRP A 149 0.05 -10.13 15.24
N LEU A 150 0.02 -10.59 14.00
CA LEU A 150 -0.43 -9.79 12.86
C LEU A 150 -1.90 -9.39 12.99
N LEU A 151 -2.75 -10.33 13.37
CA LEU A 151 -4.21 -10.14 13.43
C LEU A 151 -4.68 -9.41 14.69
N HIS A 152 -3.99 -9.57 15.83
CA HIS A 152 -4.47 -9.06 17.14
C HIS A 152 -3.45 -8.17 17.88
N GLY A 153 -2.20 -8.14 17.43
CA GLY A 153 -1.16 -7.30 18.03
C GLY A 153 -0.82 -6.07 17.18
N ALA A 154 -0.59 -6.28 15.89
CA ALA A 154 -0.19 -5.24 14.94
C ALA A 154 -1.40 -4.52 14.33
N THR A 155 -2.55 -5.20 14.23
CA THR A 155 -3.76 -4.70 13.57
C THR A 155 -4.87 -4.50 14.60
N PRO A 156 -5.65 -3.40 14.54
CA PRO A 156 -6.83 -3.26 15.38
C PRO A 156 -7.81 -4.41 15.17
N ASP A 157 -8.33 -5.01 16.24
CA ASP A 157 -9.18 -6.21 16.17
C ASP A 157 -10.37 -6.04 15.22
N ARG A 158 -11.07 -4.89 15.29
CA ARG A 158 -12.21 -4.62 14.41
C ARG A 158 -11.82 -4.61 12.93
N LEU A 159 -10.65 -4.07 12.59
CA LEU A 159 -10.16 -4.08 11.20
C LEU A 159 -9.76 -5.49 10.78
N SER A 160 -9.09 -6.23 11.66
CA SER A 160 -8.74 -7.64 11.46
C SER A 160 -9.98 -8.49 11.16
N ASP A 161 -11.05 -8.33 11.94
CA ASP A 161 -12.33 -9.03 11.75
C ASP A 161 -13.02 -8.67 10.43
N ILE A 162 -12.90 -7.42 9.99
CA ILE A 162 -13.42 -6.99 8.68
C ILE A 162 -12.62 -7.65 7.56
N CYS A 163 -11.29 -7.61 7.62
CA CYS A 163 -10.41 -8.23 6.63
C CYS A 163 -10.67 -9.73 6.51
N GLN A 164 -10.79 -10.43 7.64
CA GLN A 164 -11.04 -11.88 7.64
C GLN A 164 -12.43 -12.24 7.08
N ARG A 165 -13.48 -11.47 7.41
CA ARG A 165 -14.84 -11.74 6.88
C ARG A 165 -15.00 -11.44 5.40
N ASN A 166 -14.24 -10.47 4.89
CA ASN A 166 -14.32 -10.02 3.50
C ASN A 166 -13.23 -10.65 2.62
N PHE A 167 -12.35 -11.47 3.19
CA PHE A 167 -11.41 -12.24 2.41
C PHE A 167 -12.16 -13.28 1.57
N GLU A 168 -12.07 -13.12 0.25
CA GLU A 168 -12.66 -14.05 -0.71
C GLU A 168 -11.55 -14.62 -1.61
N PRO A 169 -11.20 -15.90 -1.43
CA PRO A 169 -10.25 -16.57 -2.32
C PRO A 169 -10.73 -16.50 -3.78
N GLY A 170 -9.84 -16.06 -4.67
CA GLY A 170 -10.14 -16.02 -6.11
C GLY A 170 -10.87 -14.76 -6.59
N LEU A 171 -10.95 -13.70 -5.77
CA LEU A 171 -11.27 -12.36 -6.28
C LEU A 171 -10.38 -12.03 -7.49
N PRO A 172 -10.94 -11.56 -8.61
CA PRO A 172 -10.14 -11.19 -9.77
C PRO A 172 -9.11 -10.14 -9.42
N THR A 173 -7.90 -10.25 -9.99
CA THR A 173 -6.83 -9.27 -9.77
C THR A 173 -7.32 -7.83 -9.98
N GLY A 174 -7.08 -6.97 -8.99
CA GLY A 174 -7.50 -5.57 -9.01
C GLY A 174 -8.94 -5.34 -8.53
N GLN A 175 -9.62 -6.37 -8.03
CA GLN A 175 -10.85 -6.23 -7.26
C GLN A 175 -10.56 -6.38 -5.76
N GLU A 176 -11.30 -5.64 -4.96
CA GLU A 176 -11.21 -5.63 -3.49
C GLU A 176 -12.64 -5.54 -2.95
N ALA A 177 -12.90 -6.18 -1.82
CA ALA A 177 -14.16 -6.01 -1.11
C ALA A 177 -14.37 -4.54 -0.69
N MET A 178 -15.59 -4.05 -0.84
CA MET A 178 -15.91 -2.67 -0.47
C MET A 178 -15.91 -2.50 1.05
N CYS A 179 -14.97 -1.69 1.55
CA CYS A 179 -14.84 -1.31 2.94
C CYS A 179 -14.79 0.21 3.03
N LEU A 180 -15.92 0.83 3.39
CA LEU A 180 -15.96 2.29 3.54
C LEU A 180 -15.10 2.67 4.73
N THR A 181 -13.97 3.32 4.43
CA THR A 181 -12.94 3.66 5.40
C THR A 181 -12.94 5.16 5.62
N THR A 182 -13.13 5.57 6.86
CA THR A 182 -13.00 6.97 7.29
C THR A 182 -11.68 7.12 8.03
N MET A 183 -10.83 8.04 7.59
CA MET A 183 -9.54 8.32 8.24
C MET A 183 -9.51 9.78 8.70
N THR A 184 -9.03 10.00 9.91
CA THR A 184 -8.80 11.34 10.46
C THR A 184 -7.31 11.63 10.46
N PHE A 185 -6.92 12.72 9.82
CA PHE A 185 -5.54 13.15 9.70
C PHE A 185 -5.29 14.39 10.55
N ALA A 186 -4.28 14.30 11.41
CA ALA A 186 -3.69 15.48 12.04
C ALA A 186 -2.62 16.05 11.10
N VAL A 187 -2.70 17.36 10.87
CA VAL A 187 -1.74 18.14 10.08
C VAL A 187 -1.18 19.25 10.96
N PRO A 188 0.11 19.62 10.80
CA PRO A 188 0.73 20.68 11.61
C PRO A 188 0.15 22.07 11.27
N ASP A 189 -0.18 22.30 10.00
CA ASP A 189 -0.75 23.54 9.49
C ASP A 189 -1.91 23.18 8.54
N LEU A 190 -3.12 23.45 8.97
CA LEU A 190 -4.34 23.12 8.21
C LEU A 190 -4.47 23.98 6.95
N ASP A 191 -4.12 25.26 7.03
CA ASP A 191 -4.26 26.18 5.91
C ASP A 191 -3.26 25.83 4.80
N ALA A 192 -2.03 25.48 5.17
CA ALA A 192 -1.04 24.96 4.24
C ALA A 192 -1.49 23.64 3.60
N ALA A 193 -2.09 22.73 4.38
CA ALA A 193 -2.62 21.48 3.84
C ALA A 193 -3.77 21.71 2.84
N ILE A 194 -4.69 22.63 3.13
CA ILE A 194 -5.77 23.04 2.23
C ILE A 194 -5.20 23.67 0.94
N ALA A 195 -4.21 24.55 1.08
CA ALA A 195 -3.54 25.16 -0.07
C ALA A 195 -2.84 24.12 -0.96
N ALA A 196 -2.22 23.10 -0.36
CA ALA A 196 -1.60 22.00 -1.09
C ALA A 196 -2.63 21.16 -1.83
N LEU A 197 -3.77 20.85 -1.20
CA LEU A 197 -4.89 20.14 -1.86
C LEU A 197 -5.44 20.91 -3.06
N ARG A 198 -5.64 22.23 -2.94
CA ARG A 198 -6.04 23.10 -4.06
C ARG A 198 -5.02 23.10 -5.21
N SER A 199 -3.74 23.03 -4.88
CA SER A 199 -2.66 23.04 -5.87
C SER A 199 -2.48 21.70 -6.58
N ALA A 200 -3.14 20.63 -6.10
CA ALA A 200 -3.04 19.28 -6.62
C ALA A 200 -4.15 18.90 -7.62
N GLU A 201 -4.75 19.89 -8.27
CA GLU A 201 -5.65 19.64 -9.41
C GLU A 201 -4.94 18.85 -10.53
N PRO A 202 -5.65 17.97 -11.27
CA PRO A 202 -7.08 17.67 -11.14
C PRO A 202 -7.38 16.52 -10.17
N ASP A 203 -6.41 16.06 -9.38
CA ASP A 203 -6.62 14.93 -8.47
C ASP A 203 -7.54 15.33 -7.31
N PHE A 204 -7.42 16.55 -6.80
CA PHE A 204 -8.32 17.11 -5.80
C PHE A 204 -9.06 18.32 -6.36
N SER A 205 -10.38 18.37 -6.19
CA SER A 205 -11.22 19.49 -6.61
C SER A 205 -12.12 19.92 -5.47
N GLU A 206 -12.39 21.22 -5.35
CA GLU A 206 -13.28 21.72 -4.30
C GLU A 206 -14.71 21.20 -4.48
N ASP A 207 -15.37 20.93 -3.36
CA ASP A 207 -16.75 20.47 -3.30
C ASP A 207 -17.49 21.16 -2.16
N GLU A 208 -18.68 21.69 -2.46
CA GLU A 208 -19.47 22.49 -1.52
C GLU A 208 -19.89 21.71 -0.25
N GLN A 209 -20.01 20.39 -0.35
CA GLN A 209 -20.48 19.53 0.74
C GLN A 209 -19.33 18.85 1.50
N LYS A 210 -18.25 18.54 0.80
CA LYS A 210 -17.15 17.70 1.29
C LYS A 210 -15.83 18.41 1.39
N ALA A 211 -15.74 19.73 1.15
CA ALA A 211 -14.51 20.52 0.98
C ALA A 211 -13.66 20.09 -0.23
N PHE A 212 -13.27 18.82 -0.35
CA PHE A 212 -12.58 18.29 -1.53
C PHE A 212 -13.12 16.92 -1.96
N VAL A 213 -13.18 16.71 -3.26
CA VAL A 213 -13.37 15.40 -3.88
C VAL A 213 -12.05 14.93 -4.48
N TRP A 214 -11.70 13.66 -4.20
CA TRP A 214 -10.51 13.03 -4.73
C TRP A 214 -10.86 12.14 -5.93
N THR A 215 -10.19 12.40 -7.05
CA THR A 215 -10.45 11.75 -8.32
C THR A 215 -9.20 11.14 -8.94
N ARG A 216 -9.41 10.22 -9.89
CA ARG A 216 -8.37 9.69 -10.78
C ARG A 216 -8.89 9.56 -12.21
N GLU A 217 -7.98 9.41 -13.16
CA GLU A 217 -8.36 8.97 -14.50
C GLU A 217 -8.97 7.56 -14.47
N TYR A 218 -9.95 7.33 -15.34
CA TYR A 218 -10.45 5.98 -15.55
C TYR A 218 -9.34 5.09 -16.13
N PRO A 219 -9.20 3.85 -15.64
CA PRO A 219 -8.33 2.88 -16.28
C PRO A 219 -8.68 2.69 -17.76
N LYS A 220 -7.68 2.42 -18.59
CA LYS A 220 -7.92 2.16 -20.02
C LYS A 220 -8.86 0.96 -20.19
N GLY A 221 -9.94 1.15 -20.95
CA GLY A 221 -10.93 0.09 -21.19
C GLY A 221 -11.90 -0.11 -20.02
N HIS A 222 -11.96 0.82 -19.06
CA HIS A 222 -12.96 0.79 -17.99
C HIS A 222 -14.39 0.81 -18.57
N TRP A 223 -15.28 0.04 -17.97
CA TRP A 223 -16.64 -0.22 -18.47
C TRP A 223 -17.57 1.01 -18.42
N SER A 224 -17.29 1.97 -17.54
CA SER A 224 -18.08 3.20 -17.39
C SER A 224 -18.05 4.04 -18.66
N GLY A 225 -19.22 4.46 -19.15
CA GLY A 225 -19.35 5.37 -20.29
C GLY A 225 -18.65 6.73 -20.09
N MET A 226 -18.40 7.11 -18.83
CA MET A 226 -17.63 8.31 -18.48
C MET A 226 -16.14 8.21 -18.82
N ALA A 227 -15.59 7.00 -18.96
CA ALA A 227 -14.18 6.82 -19.28
C ALA A 227 -13.79 7.37 -20.67
N GLY A 228 -14.75 7.41 -21.61
CA GLY A 228 -14.54 7.91 -22.96
C GLY A 228 -14.71 9.42 -23.12
N SER A 229 -15.25 10.12 -22.12
CA SER A 229 -15.59 11.54 -22.20
C SER A 229 -14.66 12.46 -21.40
N GLY A 230 -13.55 11.93 -20.88
CA GLY A 230 -12.56 12.72 -20.14
C GLY A 230 -12.95 13.08 -18.70
N HIS A 231 -14.10 12.59 -18.22
CA HIS A 231 -14.44 12.68 -16.80
C HIS A 231 -13.49 11.83 -15.95
N ARG A 232 -13.36 12.18 -14.67
CA ARG A 232 -12.53 11.46 -13.70
C ARG A 232 -13.41 10.62 -12.77
N GLN A 233 -12.88 9.51 -12.28
CA GLN A 233 -13.55 8.65 -11.32
C GLN A 233 -13.34 9.23 -9.91
N VAL A 234 -14.44 9.46 -9.18
CA VAL A 234 -14.37 9.77 -7.74
C VAL A 234 -13.99 8.51 -6.97
N ILE A 235 -12.92 8.60 -6.18
CA ILE A 235 -12.39 7.49 -5.36
C ILE A 235 -12.40 7.80 -3.86
N GLY A 236 -12.61 9.06 -3.48
CA GLY A 236 -12.83 9.46 -2.11
C GLY A 236 -13.18 10.94 -1.97
N SER A 237 -13.29 11.40 -0.73
CA SER A 237 -13.51 12.81 -0.38
C SER A 237 -12.73 13.19 0.88
N ILE A 238 -12.46 14.48 1.07
CA ILE A 238 -11.74 15.02 2.24
C ILE A 238 -12.48 16.24 2.79
N GLY A 239 -13.17 16.07 3.91
CA GLY A 239 -13.79 17.14 4.68
C GLY A 239 -12.89 17.75 5.75
N LEU A 240 -13.37 18.85 6.34
CA LEU A 240 -12.73 19.54 7.46
C LEU A 240 -13.56 19.36 8.72
N ARG A 241 -12.95 18.89 9.82
CA ARG A 241 -13.64 18.76 11.11
C ARG A 241 -12.69 19.05 12.27
N GLY A 242 -13.04 20.04 13.09
CA GLY A 242 -12.30 20.32 14.33
C GLY A 242 -10.81 20.60 14.13
N GLY A 243 -10.42 21.25 13.05
CA GLY A 243 -9.01 21.53 12.73
C GLY A 243 -8.26 20.37 12.07
N GLN A 244 -8.94 19.29 11.68
CA GLN A 244 -8.37 18.09 11.07
C GLN A 244 -8.95 17.84 9.68
N LEU A 245 -8.21 17.09 8.86
CA LEU A 245 -8.74 16.54 7.61
C LEU A 245 -9.42 15.20 7.91
N VAL A 246 -10.64 15.01 7.41
CA VAL A 246 -11.38 13.75 7.52
C VAL A 246 -11.64 13.22 6.14
N ALA A 247 -11.00 12.09 5.79
CA ALA A 247 -11.17 11.49 4.48
C ALA A 247 -12.09 10.27 4.51
N GLU A 248 -12.86 10.09 3.46
CA GLU A 248 -13.71 8.93 3.21
C GLU A 248 -13.29 8.28 1.89
N VAL A 249 -13.03 6.97 1.90
CA VAL A 249 -12.67 6.18 0.73
C VAL A 249 -13.42 4.85 0.73
N ASN A 250 -13.59 4.25 -0.46
CA ASN A 250 -14.45 3.07 -0.60
C ASN A 250 -13.76 1.73 -0.33
N THR A 251 -12.43 1.71 -0.26
CA THR A 251 -11.64 0.51 0.00
C THR A 251 -10.39 0.79 0.84
N LEU A 252 -9.81 -0.24 1.44
CA LEU A 252 -8.59 -0.12 2.25
C LEU A 252 -7.39 0.23 1.38
N THR A 253 -7.35 -0.29 0.14
CA THR A 253 -6.33 0.10 -0.85
C THR A 253 -6.36 1.60 -1.13
N TRP A 254 -7.55 2.16 -1.40
CA TRP A 254 -7.66 3.61 -1.59
C TRP A 254 -7.27 4.40 -0.36
N GLY A 255 -7.46 3.83 0.83
CA GLY A 255 -7.02 4.44 2.09
C GLY A 255 -5.53 4.66 2.13
N TRP A 256 -4.72 3.64 1.82
CA TRP A 256 -3.27 3.79 1.89
C TRP A 256 -2.72 4.65 0.76
N VAL A 257 -3.33 4.58 -0.43
CA VAL A 257 -2.95 5.45 -1.56
C VAL A 257 -3.19 6.92 -1.20
N LEU A 258 -4.32 7.23 -0.56
CA LEU A 258 -4.61 8.57 -0.10
C LEU A 258 -3.61 9.02 0.98
N ALA A 259 -3.31 8.15 1.94
CA ALA A 259 -2.36 8.45 3.00
C ALA A 259 -0.97 8.81 2.45
N LEU A 260 -0.50 8.13 1.40
CA LEU A 260 0.74 8.52 0.71
C LEU A 260 0.62 9.87 0.03
N LYS A 261 -0.45 10.10 -0.75
CA LYS A 261 -0.64 11.39 -1.42
C LYS A 261 -0.65 12.55 -0.44
N LEU A 262 -1.38 12.41 0.67
CA LEU A 262 -1.42 13.42 1.73
C LEU A 262 -0.04 13.60 2.37
N ARG A 263 0.71 12.53 2.61
CA ARG A 263 2.07 12.62 3.16
C ARG A 263 3.06 13.28 2.20
N ASP A 264 2.83 13.17 0.90
CA ASP A 264 3.67 13.82 -0.11
C ASP A 264 3.46 15.32 -0.15
N MET A 265 2.20 15.73 0.02
CA MET A 265 1.81 17.14 0.06
C MET A 265 2.12 17.76 1.43
N VAL A 266 1.98 16.99 2.51
CA VAL A 266 2.14 17.40 3.90
C VAL A 266 3.00 16.35 4.64
N PRO A 267 4.34 16.44 4.59
CA PRO A 267 5.26 15.41 5.09
C PRO A 267 5.04 14.95 6.54
N GLU A 268 4.52 15.84 7.40
CA GLU A 268 4.30 15.58 8.83
C GLU A 268 2.87 15.11 9.14
N VAL A 269 2.04 14.82 8.13
CA VAL A 269 0.68 14.31 8.35
C VAL A 269 0.70 12.98 9.10
N ARG A 270 -0.22 12.81 10.05
CA ARG A 270 -0.40 11.59 10.85
C ARG A 270 -1.84 11.13 10.77
N ILE A 271 -2.07 9.81 10.71
CA ILE A 271 -3.42 9.25 10.88
C ILE A 271 -3.65 9.06 12.37
N VAL A 272 -4.63 9.78 12.91
CA VAL A 272 -4.92 9.79 14.36
C VAL A 272 -6.20 9.05 14.71
N GLY A 273 -6.97 8.65 13.70
CA GLY A 273 -8.16 7.83 13.89
C GLY A 273 -8.60 7.20 12.58
N ALA A 274 -9.23 6.02 12.69
CA ALA A 274 -9.87 5.34 11.57
C ALA A 274 -11.16 4.65 12.03
N ASP A 275 -12.14 4.60 11.14
CA ASP A 275 -13.38 3.83 11.29
C ASP A 275 -13.71 3.12 9.98
N TRP A 276 -14.35 1.97 10.09
CA TRP A 276 -14.61 1.07 8.95
C TRP A 276 -16.05 0.59 8.96
N LYS A 277 -16.73 0.74 7.84
CA LYS A 277 -18.05 0.16 7.63
C LYS A 277 -17.96 -0.98 6.63
N ASP A 278 -18.23 -2.17 7.14
CA ASP A 278 -18.38 -3.39 6.35
C ASP A 278 -19.72 -3.33 5.62
N THR A 279 -19.66 -3.28 4.29
CA THR A 279 -20.86 -3.18 3.45
C THR A 279 -21.45 -4.55 3.11
N ALA A 280 -20.67 -5.64 3.23
CA ALA A 280 -21.15 -7.00 3.04
C ALA A 280 -22.05 -7.43 4.21
N ALA A 281 -21.69 -7.04 5.44
CA ALA A 281 -22.52 -7.30 6.62
C ALA A 281 -23.90 -6.60 6.55
N ALA A 282 -23.95 -5.35 6.07
CA ALA A 282 -25.19 -4.57 5.96
C ALA A 282 -26.18 -5.15 4.92
N ALA A 283 -25.68 -5.75 3.85
CA ALA A 283 -26.51 -6.39 2.83
C ALA A 283 -27.18 -7.69 3.31
N GLY A 284 -26.54 -8.41 4.23
CA GLY A 284 -27.09 -9.65 4.83
C GLY A 284 -28.27 -9.40 5.77
N GLU A 285 -28.31 -8.26 6.45
CA GLU A 285 -29.42 -7.88 7.35
C GLU A 285 -30.66 -7.39 6.58
N SER A 286 -30.46 -6.76 5.43
CA SER A 286 -31.55 -6.24 4.59
C SER A 286 -32.32 -7.34 3.84
N LYS A 287 -31.74 -8.54 3.71
CA LYS A 287 -32.42 -9.73 3.17
C LYS A 287 -33.21 -10.54 4.22
N LYS A 288 -33.15 -10.14 5.50
CA LYS A 288 -33.86 -10.79 6.61
C LYS A 288 -35.03 -9.96 7.16
N ARG A 289 -35.35 -8.83 6.53
CA ARG A 289 -36.56 -8.01 6.78
C ARG A 289 -37.46 -8.08 5.56
#